data_AF-A0A319DKN1-F1
#
_entry.id   AF-A0A319DKN1-F1
#
_cell.length_a   1.000
_cell.length_b   1.000
_cell.length_c   1.000
_cell.angle_alpha   90.00
_cell.angle_beta   90.00
_cell.angle_gamma   90.00
#
_symmetry.space_group_name_H-M   'P 1'
#
loop_
_entity.id
_entity.type
_entity.pdbx_description
1 polymer ?
#
loop_
_entity_poly.entity_id
_entity_poly.type
_entity_poly.pdbx_seq_one_letter_code
_entity_poly.pdbx_strand_id
1 'polypeptide(L)'
;MPSKGVSVYSYVGVSGYSVGFTVPAQHVLRDVTHNFTSHQLEIESANIEGLDNFAGRFEWTVFRYGEPVASAHNNVSSLTGKVEGGTMVATQDFHPVLTEDAIITYGFYAAGHGEVGLPNRHQCYVTICSRENGAWMGAVAPPGSPQAQRPFSRLVLAAPHDNGMNSMTTCEAVFQHLDNDMLAAVRKLVPMFAHVNHVPDHFLMKKLPHIVYGLSITQKKAISRMLSMGARYFEFRPAKLLPIFQKVSALRDTFYFQHACIPGLAFDEFLREQVAFLDQNPTEIVTVHIRWDNIVKDCKRPTSDEISDLLNEACAQAQKAPLTWGTRDSFTQPIEELRRTGTRLIVVIQADKYDSWTAEAYATLTADPILARFESMTTEGQASSDLTILQCQATSQSIKEVLVYSVITAEGASSCLTSTKGRLDMRTLPWIRAHALDRLRAERTIVIMNDFIDGATCDTSIMLSQQRLAM
;
A
#
# COMPACT_ATOMS: atom_id res chain seq x y z
N MET A 1 -7.43 -26.93 -25.68
CA MET A 1 -7.77 -27.57 -24.39
C MET A 1 -8.00 -26.47 -23.36
N PRO A 2 -8.87 -26.66 -22.35
CA PRO A 2 -9.12 -25.64 -21.34
C PRO A 2 -7.82 -25.30 -20.58
N SER A 3 -7.56 -24.01 -20.40
CA SER A 3 -6.43 -23.50 -19.62
C SER A 3 -6.78 -22.23 -18.86
N LYS A 4 -6.03 -21.96 -17.79
CA LYS A 4 -6.06 -20.68 -17.08
C LYS A 4 -4.65 -20.14 -16.90
N GLY A 5 -4.43 -18.92 -17.39
CA GLY A 5 -3.15 -18.25 -17.30
C GLY A 5 -2.90 -17.55 -15.95
N VAL A 6 -1.64 -17.53 -15.54
CA VAL A 6 -1.14 -16.78 -14.37
C VAL A 6 0.04 -15.90 -14.80
N SER A 7 -0.03 -14.61 -14.49
CA SER A 7 1.08 -13.65 -14.63
C SER A 7 1.80 -13.51 -13.29
N VAL A 8 3.10 -13.77 -13.28
CA VAL A 8 3.91 -13.71 -12.05
C VAL A 8 4.92 -12.56 -12.09
N TYR A 9 5.09 -11.92 -10.93
CA TYR A 9 5.93 -10.75 -10.72
C TYR A 9 6.81 -11.01 -9.50
N SER A 10 8.08 -10.60 -9.57
CA SER A 10 8.98 -10.73 -8.43
C SER A 10 9.88 -9.51 -8.24
N TYR A 11 10.17 -9.19 -6.99
CA TYR A 11 11.24 -8.28 -6.61
C TYR A 11 12.12 -8.93 -5.52
N VAL A 12 13.41 -9.03 -5.76
CA VAL A 12 14.39 -9.58 -4.82
C VAL A 12 15.41 -8.49 -4.51
N GLY A 13 15.34 -7.93 -3.30
CA GLY A 13 16.25 -6.92 -2.77
C GLY A 13 17.33 -7.47 -1.82
N VAL A 14 17.31 -8.77 -1.53
CA VAL A 14 18.24 -9.42 -0.59
C VAL A 14 19.08 -10.47 -1.30
N SER A 15 20.39 -10.42 -1.11
CA SER A 15 21.33 -11.40 -1.69
C SER A 15 21.05 -12.82 -1.22
N GLY A 16 21.22 -13.80 -2.11
CA GLY A 16 21.01 -15.22 -1.81
C GLY A 16 19.55 -15.67 -1.86
N TYR A 17 18.60 -14.76 -2.10
CA TYR A 17 17.18 -15.10 -2.27
C TYR A 17 16.79 -15.29 -3.73
N SER A 18 15.78 -16.15 -3.96
CA SER A 18 15.09 -16.28 -5.24
C SER A 18 13.63 -16.72 -5.02
N VAL A 19 12.80 -16.57 -6.05
CA VAL A 19 11.39 -16.96 -6.04
C VAL A 19 11.14 -17.94 -7.19
N GLY A 20 10.73 -19.15 -6.87
CA GLY A 20 10.20 -20.12 -7.82
C GLY A 20 8.69 -19.96 -7.97
N PHE A 21 8.20 -20.07 -9.20
CA PHE A 21 6.77 -20.18 -9.50
C PHE A 21 6.52 -21.45 -10.29
N THR A 22 5.51 -22.22 -9.89
CA THR A 22 5.21 -23.53 -10.45
C THR A 22 3.74 -23.65 -10.81
N VAL A 23 3.48 -24.27 -11.96
CA VAL A 23 2.18 -24.82 -12.38
C VAL A 23 2.44 -26.22 -12.97
N PRO A 24 1.42 -27.04 -13.26
CA PRO A 24 1.66 -28.36 -13.85
C PRO A 24 2.50 -28.27 -15.14
N ALA A 25 3.60 -29.03 -15.17
CA ALA A 25 4.61 -29.07 -16.24
C ALA A 25 5.40 -27.77 -16.54
N GLN A 26 5.24 -26.69 -15.76
CA GLN A 26 6.04 -25.47 -15.92
C GLN A 26 6.58 -24.94 -14.60
N HIS A 27 7.84 -24.49 -14.61
CA HIS A 27 8.49 -23.88 -13.47
C HIS A 27 9.41 -22.76 -13.94
N VAL A 28 9.42 -21.63 -13.21
CA VAL A 28 10.36 -20.53 -13.42
C VAL A 28 10.97 -20.09 -12.10
N LEU A 29 12.30 -19.96 -12.07
CA LEU A 29 13.05 -19.41 -10.94
C LEU A 29 13.46 -17.97 -11.25
N ARG A 30 13.28 -17.07 -10.29
CA ARG A 30 13.51 -15.63 -10.49
C ARG A 30 14.33 -15.05 -9.35
N ASP A 31 15.37 -14.30 -9.68
CA ASP A 31 16.28 -13.65 -8.75
C ASP A 31 16.34 -12.13 -9.02
N VAL A 32 17.34 -11.45 -8.44
CA VAL A 32 17.56 -10.00 -8.61
C VAL A 32 17.67 -9.56 -10.07
N THR A 33 18.19 -10.41 -10.97
CA THR A 33 18.36 -10.09 -12.40
C THR A 33 17.02 -10.00 -13.14
N HIS A 34 15.96 -10.53 -12.53
CA HIS A 34 14.61 -10.54 -13.08
C HIS A 34 13.70 -9.45 -12.48
N ASN A 35 14.22 -8.57 -11.62
CA ASN A 35 13.45 -7.51 -10.99
C ASN A 35 12.75 -6.62 -12.04
N PHE A 36 11.49 -6.24 -11.76
CA PHE A 36 10.62 -5.45 -12.65
C PHE A 36 10.32 -6.07 -14.02
N THR A 37 10.43 -7.39 -14.13
CA THR A 37 9.90 -8.14 -15.27
C THR A 37 8.76 -9.06 -14.82
N SER A 38 8.03 -9.63 -15.77
CA SER A 38 7.01 -10.66 -15.50
C SER A 38 7.29 -11.93 -16.26
N HIS A 39 6.64 -13.00 -15.83
CA HIS A 39 6.60 -14.26 -16.57
C HIS A 39 5.14 -14.75 -16.66
N GLN A 40 4.85 -15.55 -17.68
CA GLN A 40 3.51 -16.08 -17.93
C GLN A 40 3.55 -17.59 -17.78
N LEU A 41 2.66 -18.13 -16.95
CA LEU A 41 2.47 -19.56 -16.72
C LEU A 41 1.07 -19.98 -17.16
N GLU A 42 0.90 -21.22 -17.57
CA GLU A 42 -0.40 -21.80 -17.97
C GLU A 42 -0.75 -23.04 -17.17
N ILE A 43 -1.94 -23.04 -16.58
CA ILE A 43 -2.54 -24.22 -15.96
C ILE A 43 -3.38 -24.90 -17.05
N GLU A 44 -2.76 -25.82 -17.77
CA GLU A 44 -3.38 -26.52 -18.89
C GLU A 44 -3.91 -27.88 -18.45
N SER A 45 -5.15 -28.21 -18.84
CA SER A 45 -5.78 -29.50 -18.49
C SER A 45 -4.95 -30.72 -18.91
N ALA A 46 -4.17 -30.60 -20.00
CA ALA A 46 -3.32 -31.67 -20.52
C ALA A 46 -2.17 -32.05 -19.58
N ASN A 47 -1.77 -31.12 -18.72
CA ASN A 47 -0.65 -31.29 -17.79
C ASN A 47 -1.13 -31.67 -16.39
N ILE A 48 -2.45 -31.82 -16.18
CA ILE A 48 -3.05 -32.22 -14.91
C ILE A 48 -3.27 -33.74 -14.93
N GLU A 49 -2.80 -34.44 -13.90
CA GLU A 49 -2.96 -35.88 -13.80
C GLU A 49 -4.44 -36.26 -13.53
N GLY A 50 -4.96 -37.18 -14.34
CA GLY A 50 -6.32 -37.72 -14.26
C GLY A 50 -7.24 -37.20 -15.36
N LEU A 51 -7.98 -38.11 -16.02
CA LEU A 51 -8.82 -37.79 -17.19
C LEU A 51 -9.98 -36.82 -16.89
N ASP A 52 -10.46 -36.79 -15.65
CA ASP A 52 -11.55 -35.93 -15.18
C ASP A 52 -11.08 -34.87 -14.16
N ASN A 53 -9.76 -34.68 -14.02
CA ASN A 53 -9.19 -33.70 -13.11
C ASN A 53 -8.87 -32.39 -13.85
N PHE A 54 -9.50 -31.30 -13.41
CA PHE A 54 -9.29 -29.97 -13.98
C PHE A 54 -8.61 -29.01 -12.97
N ALA A 55 -8.27 -29.47 -11.77
CA ALA A 55 -7.66 -28.62 -10.75
C ALA A 55 -6.12 -28.71 -10.83
N GLY A 56 -5.49 -27.64 -11.31
CA GLY A 56 -4.03 -27.52 -11.33
C GLY A 56 -3.55 -26.59 -10.22
N ARG A 57 -2.45 -26.96 -9.55
CA ARG A 57 -1.86 -26.15 -8.50
C ARG A 57 -0.95 -25.07 -9.08
N PHE A 58 -1.24 -23.82 -8.77
CA PHE A 58 -0.27 -22.73 -8.85
C PHE A 58 0.39 -22.54 -7.49
N GLU A 59 1.72 -22.44 -7.45
CA GLU A 59 2.50 -22.27 -6.21
C GLU A 59 3.66 -21.31 -6.45
N TRP A 60 3.93 -20.47 -5.45
CA TRP A 60 5.23 -19.80 -5.34
C TRP A 60 6.00 -20.32 -4.13
N THR A 61 7.32 -20.39 -4.27
CA THR A 61 8.25 -20.77 -3.21
C THR A 61 9.41 -19.78 -3.18
N VAL A 62 9.70 -19.22 -2.01
CA VAL A 62 10.90 -18.41 -1.80
C VAL A 62 12.02 -19.32 -1.30
N PHE A 63 13.19 -19.20 -1.92
CA PHE A 63 14.40 -19.92 -1.55
C PHE A 63 15.44 -18.97 -0.98
N ARG A 64 16.14 -19.38 0.07
CA ARG A 64 17.32 -18.72 0.65
C ARG A 64 18.51 -19.67 0.49
N TYR A 65 19.48 -19.29 -0.33
CA TYR A 65 20.63 -20.13 -0.71
C TYR A 65 20.25 -21.52 -1.22
N GLY A 66 19.14 -21.60 -1.98
CA GLY A 66 18.61 -22.85 -2.53
C GLY A 66 17.64 -23.60 -1.62
N GLU A 67 17.54 -23.23 -0.34
CA GLU A 67 16.62 -23.88 0.62
C GLU A 67 15.26 -23.17 0.67
N PRO A 68 14.13 -23.89 0.62
CA PRO A 68 12.81 -23.29 0.69
C PRO A 68 12.54 -22.71 2.09
N VAL A 69 12.13 -21.45 2.15
CA VAL A 69 11.86 -20.74 3.42
C VAL A 69 10.42 -20.24 3.56
N ALA A 70 9.68 -20.13 2.46
CA ALA A 70 8.27 -19.78 2.46
C ALA A 70 7.60 -20.27 1.17
N SER A 71 6.31 -20.62 1.24
CA SER A 71 5.50 -20.89 0.05
C SER A 71 4.03 -20.57 0.28
N ALA A 72 3.30 -20.35 -0.81
CA ALA A 72 1.85 -20.32 -0.81
C ALA A 72 1.31 -20.78 -2.17
N HIS A 73 0.08 -21.30 -2.19
CA HIS A 73 -0.47 -21.93 -3.39
C HIS A 73 -1.98 -21.72 -3.49
N ASN A 74 -2.50 -21.84 -4.72
CA ASN A 74 -3.92 -21.96 -5.02
C ASN A 74 -4.16 -23.13 -5.97
N ASN A 75 -5.25 -23.85 -5.77
CA ASN A 75 -5.77 -24.80 -6.75
C ASN A 75 -6.70 -24.05 -7.70
N VAL A 76 -6.46 -24.16 -9.00
CA VAL A 76 -7.18 -23.43 -10.02
C VAL A 76 -7.75 -24.39 -11.04
N SER A 77 -9.04 -24.24 -11.30
CA SER A 77 -9.75 -24.96 -12.35
C SER A 77 -9.25 -24.51 -13.72
N SER A 78 -8.62 -25.38 -14.50
CA SER A 78 -8.28 -25.14 -15.91
C SER A 78 -9.52 -25.00 -16.80
N LEU A 79 -10.66 -25.56 -16.37
CA LEU A 79 -11.94 -25.50 -17.07
C LEU A 79 -12.67 -24.17 -16.82
N THR A 80 -12.82 -23.77 -15.56
CA THR A 80 -13.61 -22.59 -15.18
C THR A 80 -12.76 -21.36 -14.92
N GLY A 81 -11.45 -21.52 -14.72
CA GLY A 81 -10.54 -20.47 -14.29
C GLY A 81 -10.74 -20.01 -12.84
N LYS A 82 -11.57 -20.69 -12.05
CA LYS A 82 -11.84 -20.33 -10.65
C LYS A 82 -10.78 -20.89 -9.71
N VAL A 83 -10.51 -20.16 -8.64
CA VAL A 83 -9.76 -20.66 -7.49
C VAL A 83 -10.68 -21.58 -6.68
N GLU A 84 -10.30 -22.84 -6.55
CA GLU A 84 -11.09 -23.88 -5.86
C GLU A 84 -10.62 -24.11 -4.42
N GLY A 85 -9.43 -23.61 -4.06
CA GLY A 85 -8.87 -23.69 -2.71
C GLY A 85 -7.42 -23.23 -2.66
N GLY A 86 -6.79 -23.34 -1.50
CA GLY A 86 -5.39 -22.98 -1.27
C GLY A 86 -5.21 -22.04 -0.09
N THR A 87 -4.08 -21.33 -0.08
CA THR A 87 -3.66 -20.42 1.00
C THR A 87 -3.71 -18.95 0.59
N MET A 88 -4.16 -18.64 -0.64
CA MET A 88 -4.29 -17.26 -1.16
C MET A 88 -5.69 -17.04 -1.75
N VAL A 89 -6.73 -17.54 -1.07
CA VAL A 89 -8.11 -17.52 -1.57
C VAL A 89 -8.80 -16.18 -1.33
N ALA A 90 -8.40 -15.49 -0.26
CA ALA A 90 -8.85 -14.15 0.05
C ALA A 90 -7.67 -13.20 0.25
N THR A 91 -7.88 -11.94 -0.10
CA THR A 91 -6.80 -10.94 -0.03
C THR A 91 -6.32 -10.70 1.42
N GLN A 92 -7.19 -10.95 2.40
CA GLN A 92 -6.86 -10.89 3.83
C GLN A 92 -5.82 -11.92 4.27
N ASP A 93 -5.64 -13.00 3.50
CA ASP A 93 -4.72 -14.10 3.81
C ASP A 93 -3.25 -13.74 3.48
N PHE A 94 -3.00 -12.54 2.95
CA PHE A 94 -1.69 -12.14 2.45
C PHE A 94 -0.83 -11.53 3.56
N HIS A 95 -0.43 -12.37 4.51
CA HIS A 95 0.40 -11.98 5.64
C HIS A 95 1.90 -12.01 5.27
N PRO A 96 2.69 -10.98 5.63
CA PRO A 96 4.12 -11.01 5.42
C PRO A 96 4.79 -12.18 6.16
N VAL A 97 5.76 -12.83 5.51
CA VAL A 97 6.59 -13.87 6.13
C VAL A 97 7.93 -13.25 6.51
N LEU A 98 8.37 -13.49 7.75
CA LEU A 98 9.66 -13.01 8.25
C LEU A 98 10.66 -14.15 8.29
N THR A 99 11.84 -13.91 7.76
CA THR A 99 13.01 -14.76 7.98
C THR A 99 13.98 -14.04 8.94
N GLU A 100 15.16 -14.61 9.13
CA GLU A 100 16.22 -14.00 9.92
C GLU A 100 16.65 -12.63 9.38
N ASP A 101 16.76 -12.49 8.06
CA ASP A 101 17.35 -11.35 7.36
C ASP A 101 16.40 -10.66 6.36
N ALA A 102 15.23 -11.24 6.06
CA ALA A 102 14.31 -10.71 5.06
C ALA A 102 12.84 -10.62 5.52
N ILE A 103 12.10 -9.75 4.83
CA ILE A 103 10.64 -9.63 4.87
C ILE A 103 10.11 -10.01 3.50
N ILE A 104 9.34 -11.09 3.44
CA ILE A 104 8.68 -11.59 2.22
C ILE A 104 7.24 -11.12 2.22
N THR A 105 6.79 -10.59 1.10
CA THR A 105 5.44 -10.07 0.94
C THR A 105 4.87 -10.50 -0.39
N TYR A 106 3.57 -10.75 -0.46
CA TYR A 106 2.96 -11.28 -1.66
C TYR A 106 1.51 -10.81 -1.80
N GLY A 107 0.95 -11.06 -2.98
CA GLY A 107 -0.47 -10.95 -3.20
C GLY A 107 -0.91 -11.66 -4.47
N PHE A 108 -2.18 -12.06 -4.49
CA PHE A 108 -2.81 -12.77 -5.59
C PHE A 108 -4.06 -12.04 -6.07
N TYR A 109 -4.29 -12.01 -7.37
CA TYR A 109 -5.53 -11.54 -8.00
C TYR A 109 -6.19 -12.66 -8.79
N ALA A 110 -7.38 -13.05 -8.36
CA ALA A 110 -8.22 -14.06 -9.00
C ALA A 110 -9.02 -13.43 -10.16
N ALA A 111 -8.37 -13.30 -11.32
CA ALA A 111 -8.99 -12.80 -12.54
C ALA A 111 -10.19 -13.61 -13.08
N GLY A 112 -11.22 -12.88 -13.54
CA GLY A 112 -12.30 -13.38 -14.40
C GLY A 112 -11.87 -13.57 -15.87
N HIS A 113 -12.76 -13.27 -16.81
CA HIS A 113 -12.53 -13.43 -18.25
C HIS A 113 -12.00 -12.15 -18.95
N GLY A 114 -11.80 -11.07 -18.19
CA GLY A 114 -11.24 -9.81 -18.68
C GLY A 114 -12.29 -8.73 -18.93
N GLU A 115 -13.43 -8.86 -18.27
CA GLU A 115 -14.55 -7.94 -18.33
C GLU A 115 -14.11 -6.52 -17.98
N VAL A 116 -14.69 -5.54 -18.66
CA VAL A 116 -14.48 -4.10 -18.41
C VAL A 116 -13.00 -3.67 -18.39
N GLY A 117 -12.15 -4.41 -19.11
CA GLY A 117 -10.70 -4.13 -19.23
C GLY A 117 -9.84 -4.71 -18.11
N LEU A 118 -10.43 -5.36 -17.11
CA LEU A 118 -9.67 -6.06 -16.08
C LEU A 118 -8.81 -7.19 -16.69
N PRO A 119 -7.74 -7.63 -16.01
CA PRO A 119 -6.94 -8.75 -16.49
C PRO A 119 -7.77 -10.04 -16.57
N ASN A 120 -7.57 -10.83 -17.63
CA ASN A 120 -8.16 -12.17 -17.81
C ASN A 120 -7.26 -13.31 -17.28
N ARG A 121 -6.03 -12.99 -16.88
CA ARG A 121 -5.06 -13.90 -16.27
C ARG A 121 -4.97 -13.61 -14.79
N HIS A 122 -4.89 -14.65 -13.96
CA HIS A 122 -4.58 -14.45 -12.55
C HIS A 122 -3.25 -13.73 -12.42
N GLN A 123 -3.05 -12.98 -11.34
CA GLN A 123 -1.76 -12.35 -11.08
C GLN A 123 -1.23 -12.74 -9.71
N CYS A 124 0.08 -12.91 -9.60
CA CYS A 124 0.75 -13.12 -8.33
C CYS A 124 2.03 -12.30 -8.28
N TYR A 125 2.21 -11.50 -7.24
CA TYR A 125 3.49 -10.82 -6.98
C TYR A 125 4.11 -11.35 -5.69
N VAL A 126 5.43 -11.45 -5.66
CA VAL A 126 6.23 -11.77 -4.47
C VAL A 126 7.40 -10.79 -4.38
N THR A 127 7.56 -10.11 -3.25
CA THR A 127 8.67 -9.19 -3.02
C THR A 127 9.42 -9.55 -1.75
N ILE A 128 10.73 -9.33 -1.76
CA ILE A 128 11.64 -9.65 -0.68
C ILE A 128 12.53 -8.43 -0.43
N CYS A 129 12.49 -7.87 0.78
CA CYS A 129 13.41 -6.81 1.20
C CYS A 129 14.13 -7.16 2.50
N SER A 130 15.22 -6.44 2.78
CA SER A 130 16.04 -6.65 3.96
C SER A 130 15.30 -6.23 5.24
N ARG A 131 15.50 -6.98 6.32
CA ARG A 131 15.05 -6.54 7.66
C ARG A 131 15.82 -5.32 8.16
N GLU A 132 17.00 -5.06 7.62
CA GLU A 132 17.78 -3.84 7.91
C GLU A 132 17.10 -2.57 7.41
N ASN A 133 16.10 -2.69 6.53
CA ASN A 133 15.26 -1.55 6.14
C ASN A 133 14.53 -0.92 7.33
N GLY A 134 14.40 -1.62 8.46
CA GLY A 134 13.92 -1.03 9.70
C GLY A 134 14.78 0.13 10.22
N ALA A 135 16.05 0.23 9.82
CA ALA A 135 17.01 1.24 10.26
C ALA A 135 17.78 1.90 9.09
N TRP A 136 17.16 1.99 7.92
CA TRP A 136 17.85 2.41 6.69
C TRP A 136 18.37 3.86 6.74
N MET A 137 17.69 4.78 7.45
CA MET A 137 18.17 6.17 7.55
C MET A 137 19.49 6.24 8.32
N GLY A 138 19.68 5.36 9.30
CA GLY A 138 20.96 5.18 10.00
C GLY A 138 22.07 4.68 9.08
N ALA A 139 21.74 3.85 8.08
CA ALA A 139 22.70 3.34 7.11
C ALA A 139 23.07 4.38 6.04
N VAL A 140 22.10 5.11 5.48
CA VAL A 140 22.38 6.09 4.39
C VAL A 140 22.89 7.44 4.89
N ALA A 141 22.57 7.80 6.14
CA ALA A 141 23.06 8.99 6.81
C ALA A 141 23.56 8.62 8.22
N PRO A 142 24.71 7.94 8.36
CA PRO A 142 25.23 7.55 9.67
C PRO A 142 25.44 8.77 10.58
N PRO A 143 25.20 8.67 11.90
CA PRO A 143 25.46 9.76 12.83
C PRO A 143 26.89 10.32 12.70
N GLY A 144 27.01 11.64 12.66
CA GLY A 144 28.30 12.33 12.48
C GLY A 144 28.88 12.30 11.06
N SER A 145 28.22 11.66 10.09
CA SER A 145 28.65 11.66 8.69
C SER A 145 28.29 12.97 7.96
N PRO A 146 28.96 13.31 6.84
CA PRO A 146 28.56 14.43 5.98
C PRO A 146 27.10 14.34 5.50
N GLN A 147 26.61 13.12 5.26
CA GLN A 147 25.24 12.85 4.84
C GLN A 147 24.24 13.23 5.93
N ALA A 148 24.55 12.98 7.21
CA ALA A 148 23.69 13.38 8.32
C ALA A 148 23.62 14.91 8.53
N GLN A 149 24.60 15.66 8.01
CA GLN A 149 24.58 17.12 8.04
C GLN A 149 23.71 17.73 6.92
N ARG A 150 23.22 16.91 5.98
CA ARG A 150 22.32 17.37 4.92
C ARG A 150 20.90 17.57 5.46
N PRO A 151 20.12 18.50 4.88
CA PRO A 151 18.74 18.73 5.29
C PRO A 151 17.87 17.50 5.03
N PHE A 152 16.89 17.26 5.90
CA PHE A 152 15.95 16.13 5.75
C PHE A 152 15.22 16.13 4.40
N SER A 153 14.95 17.30 3.82
CA SER A 153 14.29 17.46 2.51
C SER A 153 14.99 16.75 1.36
N ARG A 154 16.26 16.34 1.52
CA ARG A 154 16.97 15.54 0.51
C ARG A 154 16.58 14.06 0.50
N LEU A 155 15.87 13.56 1.52
CA LEU A 155 15.40 12.19 1.53
C LEU A 155 14.27 11.96 0.52
N VAL A 156 14.17 10.72 0.06
CA VAL A 156 13.06 10.18 -0.71
C VAL A 156 12.37 9.13 0.15
N LEU A 157 11.08 9.31 0.42
CA LEU A 157 10.35 8.49 1.40
C LEU A 157 9.32 7.60 0.70
N ALA A 158 9.31 6.31 1.03
CA ALA A 158 8.22 5.42 0.65
C ALA A 158 6.98 5.66 1.52
N ALA A 159 5.80 5.66 0.88
CA ALA A 159 4.52 5.93 1.49
C ALA A 159 3.45 4.88 1.14
N PRO A 160 2.86 4.20 2.14
CA PRO A 160 1.62 3.45 1.94
C PRO A 160 0.45 4.40 1.64
N HIS A 161 -0.14 4.26 0.47
CA HIS A 161 -1.38 4.94 0.08
C HIS A 161 -2.53 4.52 1.01
N ASP A 162 -3.28 5.51 1.51
CA ASP A 162 -4.41 5.33 2.43
C ASP A 162 -4.12 4.33 3.57
N ASN A 163 -2.98 4.50 4.25
CA ASN A 163 -2.43 3.50 5.18
C ASN A 163 -3.34 3.04 6.33
N GLY A 164 -4.34 3.84 6.70
CA GLY A 164 -5.33 3.42 7.69
C GLY A 164 -6.34 2.40 7.16
N MET A 165 -6.40 2.15 5.85
CA MET A 165 -7.17 1.07 5.22
C MET A 165 -6.36 -0.22 5.13
N ASN A 166 -5.88 -0.68 6.29
CA ASN A 166 -4.97 -1.83 6.42
C ASN A 166 -5.60 -3.08 7.07
N SER A 167 -6.85 -2.99 7.49
CA SER A 167 -7.61 -4.10 8.08
C SER A 167 -9.11 -3.87 7.91
N MET A 168 -9.89 -4.95 8.06
CA MET A 168 -11.36 -4.90 8.08
C MET A 168 -11.94 -4.66 9.47
N THR A 169 -11.13 -4.67 10.53
CA THR A 169 -11.58 -4.67 11.94
C THR A 169 -12.60 -3.57 12.25
N THR A 170 -12.30 -2.31 11.92
CA THR A 170 -13.20 -1.18 12.18
C THR A 170 -14.45 -1.26 11.30
N CYS A 171 -14.31 -1.69 10.05
CA CYS A 171 -15.43 -1.86 9.13
C CYS A 171 -16.39 -2.96 9.61
N GLU A 172 -15.87 -4.11 10.03
CA GLU A 172 -16.67 -5.23 10.55
C GLU A 172 -17.46 -4.84 11.80
N ALA A 173 -16.85 -4.06 12.70
CA ALA A 173 -17.55 -3.53 13.88
C ALA A 173 -18.73 -2.62 13.51
N VAL A 174 -18.65 -1.90 12.38
CA VAL A 174 -19.79 -1.14 11.85
C VAL A 174 -20.80 -2.06 11.16
N PHE A 175 -20.34 -3.05 10.38
CA PHE A 175 -21.20 -3.94 9.60
C PHE A 175 -22.09 -4.84 10.46
N GLN A 176 -21.64 -5.22 11.66
CA GLN A 176 -22.44 -6.00 12.61
C GLN A 176 -23.78 -5.36 12.98
N HIS A 177 -23.89 -4.04 12.81
CA HIS A 177 -25.08 -3.26 13.15
C HIS A 177 -25.70 -2.55 11.94
N LEU A 178 -25.23 -2.83 10.72
CA LEU A 178 -25.71 -2.16 9.52
C LEU A 178 -27.10 -2.63 9.12
N ASP A 179 -28.02 -1.68 8.95
CA ASP A 179 -29.38 -1.91 8.43
C ASP A 179 -29.63 -1.16 7.09
N ASN A 180 -30.85 -1.31 6.56
CA ASN A 180 -31.25 -0.68 5.31
C ASN A 180 -31.25 0.86 5.39
N ASP A 181 -31.60 1.43 6.53
CA ASP A 181 -31.66 2.89 6.71
C ASP A 181 -30.25 3.48 6.70
N MET A 182 -29.30 2.78 7.33
CA MET A 182 -27.88 3.12 7.29
C MET A 182 -27.32 3.01 5.87
N LEU A 183 -27.63 1.93 5.15
CA LEU A 183 -27.20 1.79 3.75
C LEU A 183 -27.78 2.90 2.87
N ALA A 184 -29.06 3.25 3.05
CA ALA A 184 -29.70 4.35 2.32
C ALA A 184 -29.07 5.71 2.65
N ALA A 185 -28.64 5.94 3.90
CA ALA A 185 -27.89 7.13 4.29
C ALA A 185 -26.51 7.17 3.61
N VAL A 186 -25.78 6.05 3.63
CA VAL A 186 -24.46 5.92 2.98
C VAL A 186 -24.55 6.16 1.47
N ARG A 187 -25.58 5.64 0.79
CA ARG A 187 -25.83 5.89 -0.65
C ARG A 187 -25.96 7.38 -0.98
N LYS A 188 -26.52 8.19 -0.06
CA LYS A 188 -26.66 9.64 -0.25
C LYS A 188 -25.35 10.39 -0.01
N LEU A 189 -24.49 9.87 0.86
CA LEU A 189 -23.24 10.52 1.28
C LEU A 189 -22.06 10.23 0.35
N VAL A 190 -22.11 9.13 -0.40
CA VAL A 190 -21.02 8.71 -1.30
C VAL A 190 -21.49 8.73 -2.76
N PRO A 191 -21.15 9.77 -3.55
CA PRO A 191 -21.64 9.95 -4.91
C PRO A 191 -21.39 8.76 -5.84
N MET A 192 -20.29 8.02 -5.65
CA MET A 192 -19.98 6.84 -6.45
C MET A 192 -21.04 5.74 -6.36
N PHE A 193 -21.83 5.67 -5.28
CA PHE A 193 -22.93 4.70 -5.19
C PHE A 193 -24.04 4.96 -6.21
N ALA A 194 -24.11 6.16 -6.81
CA ALA A 194 -25.03 6.42 -7.91
C ALA A 194 -24.88 5.42 -9.07
N HIS A 195 -23.66 4.91 -9.30
CA HIS A 195 -23.37 3.94 -10.35
C HIS A 195 -23.91 2.53 -10.05
N VAL A 196 -24.11 2.20 -8.77
CA VAL A 196 -24.62 0.88 -8.33
C VAL A 196 -26.00 0.97 -7.71
N ASN A 197 -26.72 2.08 -7.90
CA ASN A 197 -28.06 2.26 -7.34
C ASN A 197 -29.07 1.20 -7.78
N HIS A 198 -28.85 0.61 -8.96
CA HIS A 198 -29.65 -0.47 -9.52
C HIS A 198 -29.40 -1.85 -8.87
N VAL A 199 -28.35 -1.98 -8.04
CA VAL A 199 -28.07 -3.22 -7.30
C VAL A 199 -28.97 -3.27 -6.05
N PRO A 200 -29.69 -4.38 -5.81
CA PRO A 200 -30.57 -4.52 -4.65
C PRO A 200 -29.82 -4.41 -3.31
N ASP A 201 -30.41 -3.75 -2.32
CA ASP A 201 -29.79 -3.54 -1.00
C ASP A 201 -29.40 -4.84 -0.29
N HIS A 202 -30.29 -5.84 -0.32
CA HIS A 202 -30.00 -7.16 0.28
C HIS A 202 -28.77 -7.83 -0.34
N PHE A 203 -28.51 -7.58 -1.63
CA PHE A 203 -27.31 -8.09 -2.31
C PHE A 203 -26.07 -7.33 -1.85
N LEU A 204 -26.13 -5.99 -1.82
CA LEU A 204 -25.03 -5.15 -1.34
C LEU A 204 -24.65 -5.49 0.10
N MET A 205 -25.62 -5.62 1.00
CA MET A 205 -25.37 -5.97 2.39
C MET A 205 -24.67 -7.32 2.52
N LYS A 206 -25.13 -8.34 1.77
CA LYS A 206 -24.51 -9.68 1.79
C LYS A 206 -23.06 -9.66 1.31
N LYS A 207 -22.72 -8.80 0.35
CA LYS A 207 -21.39 -8.72 -0.28
C LYS A 207 -20.52 -7.61 0.32
N LEU A 208 -21.02 -6.82 1.27
CA LEU A 208 -20.38 -5.61 1.74
C LEU A 208 -18.95 -5.79 2.24
N PRO A 209 -18.61 -6.83 3.04
CA PRO A 209 -17.22 -7.07 3.44
C PRO A 209 -16.30 -7.23 2.23
N HIS A 210 -16.71 -8.01 1.23
CA HIS A 210 -15.93 -8.21 0.01
C HIS A 210 -15.86 -6.96 -0.87
N ILE A 211 -16.92 -6.15 -0.91
CA ILE A 211 -16.94 -4.88 -1.64
C ILE A 211 -15.94 -3.90 -1.04
N VAL A 212 -16.01 -3.67 0.28
CA VAL A 212 -15.08 -2.76 0.98
C VAL A 212 -13.66 -3.27 0.88
N TYR A 213 -13.46 -4.59 1.03
CA TYR A 213 -12.16 -5.17 0.80
C TYR A 213 -11.66 -4.88 -0.62
N GLY A 214 -12.46 -5.20 -1.63
CA GLY A 214 -12.07 -5.13 -3.03
C GLY A 214 -11.76 -3.71 -3.53
N LEU A 215 -12.39 -2.69 -2.93
CA LEU A 215 -12.41 -1.31 -3.42
C LEU A 215 -11.72 -0.29 -2.51
N SER A 216 -11.51 -0.61 -1.23
CA SER A 216 -11.08 0.39 -0.23
C SER A 216 -9.90 -0.06 0.63
N ILE A 217 -9.63 -1.37 0.74
CA ILE A 217 -8.43 -1.86 1.43
C ILE A 217 -7.23 -1.70 0.52
N THR A 218 -6.40 -0.70 0.82
CA THR A 218 -5.19 -0.34 0.07
C THR A 218 -3.93 -0.90 0.69
N GLN A 219 -4.00 -1.44 1.91
CA GLN A 219 -2.86 -2.03 2.61
C GLN A 219 -3.24 -3.38 3.24
N LYS A 220 -2.25 -4.27 3.42
CA LYS A 220 -2.48 -5.63 3.96
C LYS A 220 -1.69 -5.90 5.26
N LYS A 221 -1.13 -4.84 5.85
CA LYS A 221 -0.07 -4.92 6.86
C LYS A 221 -0.34 -3.97 8.02
N ALA A 222 0.05 -4.35 9.22
CA ALA A 222 0.12 -3.41 10.33
C ALA A 222 1.15 -2.29 10.04
N ILE A 223 1.00 -1.15 10.70
CA ILE A 223 1.86 0.03 10.52
C ILE A 223 3.32 -0.31 10.85
N SER A 224 3.54 -1.03 11.95
CA SER A 224 4.83 -1.58 12.37
C SER A 224 5.53 -2.40 11.29
N ARG A 225 4.78 -3.16 10.47
CA ARG A 225 5.34 -3.91 9.34
C ARG A 225 5.69 -3.02 8.15
N MET A 226 4.88 -1.99 7.87
CA MET A 226 5.23 -0.97 6.87
C MET A 226 6.52 -0.24 7.23
N LEU A 227 6.67 0.13 8.49
CA LEU A 227 7.89 0.74 9.03
C LEU A 227 9.09 -0.19 8.93
N SER A 228 8.93 -1.46 9.31
CA SER A 228 10.00 -2.48 9.22
C SER A 228 10.51 -2.69 7.79
N MET A 229 9.66 -2.52 6.77
CA MET A 229 10.07 -2.62 5.37
C MET A 229 10.76 -1.36 4.83
N GLY A 230 10.64 -0.23 5.53
CA GLY A 230 11.30 1.02 5.17
C GLY A 230 10.38 2.21 4.86
N ALA A 231 9.05 2.06 4.99
CA ALA A 231 8.13 3.20 4.83
C ALA A 231 8.37 4.26 5.90
N ARG A 232 8.39 5.55 5.52
CA ARG A 232 8.69 6.67 6.43
C ARG A 232 7.79 7.88 6.23
N TYR A 233 6.83 7.80 5.32
CA TYR A 233 5.85 8.85 5.10
C TYR A 233 4.44 8.26 5.13
N PHE A 234 3.54 8.84 5.93
CA PHE A 234 2.18 8.32 6.11
C PHE A 234 1.17 9.45 6.02
N GLU A 235 0.24 9.36 5.06
CA GLU A 235 -0.91 10.27 5.02
C GLU A 235 -2.03 9.76 5.93
N PHE A 236 -2.52 10.58 6.85
CA PHE A 236 -3.62 10.22 7.72
C PHE A 236 -4.78 11.19 7.59
N ARG A 237 -6.00 10.64 7.54
CA ARG A 237 -7.25 11.39 7.40
C ARG A 237 -8.11 11.25 8.66
N PRO A 238 -7.73 11.85 9.81
CA PRO A 238 -8.39 11.59 11.07
C PRO A 238 -9.73 12.32 11.14
N ALA A 239 -10.81 11.58 11.36
CA ALA A 239 -12.09 12.15 11.75
C ALA A 239 -12.89 11.15 12.60
N LYS A 240 -13.84 11.66 13.39
CA LYS A 240 -14.82 10.82 14.07
C LYS A 240 -15.65 10.05 13.04
N LEU A 241 -16.18 8.91 13.45
CA LEU A 241 -17.14 8.15 12.64
C LEU A 241 -18.35 9.01 12.29
N LEU A 242 -19.10 8.66 11.24
CA LEU A 242 -20.39 9.29 10.98
C LEU A 242 -21.32 9.15 12.20
N PRO A 243 -22.14 10.15 12.52
CA PRO A 243 -23.06 10.08 13.68
C PRO A 243 -23.96 8.84 13.69
N ILE A 244 -24.32 8.33 12.51
CA ILE A 244 -25.12 7.11 12.39
C ILE A 244 -24.34 5.85 12.81
N PHE A 245 -23.02 5.81 12.57
CA PHE A 245 -22.15 4.71 13.00
C PHE A 245 -21.79 4.81 14.49
N GLN A 246 -21.62 6.03 15.01
CA GLN A 246 -21.33 6.25 16.44
C GLN A 246 -22.43 5.72 17.35
N LYS A 247 -23.69 5.80 16.92
CA LYS A 247 -24.85 5.36 17.72
C LYS A 247 -24.95 3.84 17.87
N VAL A 248 -24.35 3.09 16.95
CA VAL A 248 -24.61 1.64 16.83
C VAL A 248 -23.35 0.79 16.98
N SER A 249 -22.17 1.34 16.68
CA SER A 249 -20.92 0.58 16.78
C SER A 249 -20.41 0.53 18.23
N ALA A 250 -19.82 -0.60 18.62
CA ALA A 250 -19.08 -0.74 19.88
C ALA A 250 -17.69 -0.07 19.84
N LEU A 251 -17.42 0.75 18.82
CA LEU A 251 -16.15 1.42 18.62
C LEU A 251 -15.97 2.57 19.62
N ARG A 252 -14.73 2.82 20.02
CA ARG A 252 -14.40 3.93 20.92
C ARG A 252 -14.72 5.25 20.25
N ASP A 253 -15.17 6.24 21.03
CA ASP A 253 -15.34 7.60 20.52
C ASP A 253 -13.98 8.31 20.34
N THR A 254 -13.28 7.96 19.27
CA THR A 254 -11.96 8.51 18.90
C THR A 254 -11.93 8.87 17.41
N PHE A 255 -10.81 9.42 16.95
CA PHE A 255 -10.58 9.70 15.53
C PHE A 255 -10.09 8.45 14.81
N TYR A 256 -10.66 8.19 13.64
CA TYR A 256 -10.30 7.09 12.77
C TYR A 256 -9.83 7.62 11.42
N PHE A 257 -8.99 6.85 10.74
CA PHE A 257 -8.74 7.09 9.33
C PHE A 257 -10.05 7.03 8.55
N GLN A 258 -10.27 7.98 7.65
CA GLN A 258 -11.44 8.01 6.77
C GLN A 258 -11.05 7.82 5.32
N HIS A 259 -11.60 6.79 4.68
CA HIS A 259 -11.66 6.66 3.23
C HIS A 259 -13.10 6.93 2.79
N ALA A 260 -13.38 8.18 2.40
CA ALA A 260 -14.75 8.71 2.31
C ALA A 260 -15.50 8.59 3.65
N CYS A 261 -16.47 7.68 3.74
CA CYS A 261 -17.18 7.37 4.99
C CYS A 261 -16.75 6.02 5.61
N ILE A 262 -15.82 5.31 4.98
CA ILE A 262 -15.38 3.99 5.41
C ILE A 262 -14.27 4.18 6.46
N PRO A 263 -14.50 3.74 7.72
CA PRO A 263 -13.54 3.95 8.78
C PRO A 263 -12.45 2.87 8.79
N GLY A 264 -11.21 3.30 8.95
CA GLY A 264 -10.02 2.45 9.05
C GLY A 264 -9.45 2.41 10.46
N LEU A 265 -8.11 2.39 10.55
CA LEU A 265 -7.33 2.39 11.78
C LEU A 265 -7.64 3.60 12.68
N ALA A 266 -7.63 3.40 14.01
CA ALA A 266 -7.75 4.50 14.96
C ALA A 266 -6.48 5.37 14.99
N PHE A 267 -6.62 6.68 15.13
CA PHE A 267 -5.50 7.62 15.02
C PHE A 267 -4.52 7.50 16.18
N ASP A 268 -5.00 7.27 17.40
CA ASP A 268 -4.19 7.03 18.58
C ASP A 268 -3.36 5.74 18.45
N GLU A 269 -3.97 4.68 17.93
CA GLU A 269 -3.28 3.42 17.63
C GLU A 269 -2.21 3.59 16.55
N PHE A 270 -2.54 4.32 15.48
CA PHE A 270 -1.58 4.69 14.44
C PHE A 270 -0.37 5.42 15.05
N LEU A 271 -0.58 6.48 15.82
CA LEU A 271 0.51 7.26 16.44
C LEU A 271 1.36 6.41 17.40
N ARG A 272 0.73 5.54 18.19
CA ARG A 272 1.43 4.61 19.09
C ARG A 272 2.37 3.67 18.32
N GLU A 273 1.94 3.11 17.19
CA GLU A 273 2.83 2.25 16.38
C GLU A 273 4.02 3.03 15.80
N GLN A 274 3.81 4.29 15.40
CA GLN A 274 4.90 5.16 14.92
C GLN A 274 5.93 5.45 16.02
N VAL A 275 5.45 5.86 17.20
CA VAL A 275 6.32 6.20 18.33
C VAL A 275 7.05 4.97 18.85
N ALA A 276 6.37 3.82 18.99
CA ALA A 276 7.01 2.58 19.43
C ALA A 276 8.14 2.15 18.48
N PHE A 277 7.97 2.35 17.17
CA PHE A 277 9.02 2.11 16.20
C PHE A 277 10.18 3.10 16.34
N LEU A 278 9.91 4.40 16.43
CA LEU A 278 10.94 5.44 16.58
C LEU A 278 11.73 5.26 17.88
N ASP A 279 11.08 4.88 18.99
CA ASP A 279 11.77 4.60 20.25
C ASP A 279 12.78 3.45 20.12
N GLN A 280 12.47 2.45 19.29
CA GLN A 280 13.36 1.32 19.02
C GLN A 280 14.45 1.63 17.97
N ASN A 281 14.27 2.66 17.15
CA ASN A 281 15.14 2.97 16.02
C ASN A 281 15.59 4.45 16.07
N PRO A 282 16.60 4.79 16.90
CA PRO A 282 16.99 6.18 17.19
C PRO A 282 17.47 6.99 15.98
N THR A 283 17.91 6.32 14.92
CA THR A 283 18.37 6.97 13.68
C THR A 283 17.24 7.30 12.72
N GLU A 284 16.05 6.76 12.94
CA GLU A 284 14.93 6.89 12.02
C GLU A 284 14.09 8.12 12.36
N ILE A 285 13.47 8.66 11.32
CA ILE A 285 12.56 9.81 11.39
C ILE A 285 11.35 9.46 10.51
N VAL A 286 10.14 9.68 11.01
CA VAL A 286 8.89 9.44 10.29
C VAL A 286 8.18 10.75 10.02
N THR A 287 7.62 10.89 8.82
CA THR A 287 6.73 11.99 8.46
C THR A 287 5.27 11.53 8.47
N VAL A 288 4.41 12.25 9.18
CA VAL A 288 2.95 12.10 9.16
C VAL A 288 2.34 13.33 8.51
N HIS A 289 1.57 13.12 7.45
CA HIS A 289 0.80 14.17 6.77
C HIS A 289 -0.68 14.05 7.10
N ILE A 290 -1.16 14.97 7.93
CA ILE A 290 -2.58 15.05 8.32
C ILE A 290 -3.34 15.87 7.27
N ARG A 291 -4.42 15.31 6.73
CA ARG A 291 -5.25 15.93 5.69
C ARG A 291 -6.70 15.47 5.75
N TRP A 292 -7.59 16.15 5.02
CA TRP A 292 -9.05 15.89 5.09
C TRP A 292 -9.77 15.99 3.74
N ASP A 293 -9.05 15.85 2.63
CA ASP A 293 -9.67 15.69 1.32
C ASP A 293 -10.55 14.44 1.28
N ASN A 294 -11.66 14.53 0.55
CA ASN A 294 -12.62 13.44 0.31
C ASN A 294 -13.29 12.86 1.57
N ILE A 295 -13.14 13.45 2.75
CA ILE A 295 -13.90 13.06 3.94
C ILE A 295 -15.30 13.65 3.89
N VAL A 296 -16.30 12.84 4.23
CA VAL A 296 -17.70 13.29 4.34
C VAL A 296 -17.82 14.41 5.38
N LYS A 297 -18.53 15.49 5.02
CA LYS A 297 -18.67 16.71 5.83
C LYS A 297 -19.15 16.46 7.26
N ASP A 298 -19.98 15.44 7.46
CA ASP A 298 -20.58 15.11 8.75
C ASP A 298 -19.61 14.38 9.70
N CYS A 299 -18.45 13.91 9.21
CA CYS A 299 -17.40 13.37 10.06
C CYS A 299 -16.64 14.53 10.74
N LYS A 300 -16.79 14.65 12.08
CA LYS A 300 -16.09 15.69 12.86
C LYS A 300 -14.57 15.49 12.79
N ARG A 301 -13.86 16.53 12.35
CA ARG A 301 -12.38 16.58 12.31
C ARG A 301 -11.84 16.96 13.69
N PRO A 302 -10.63 16.51 14.07
CA PRO A 302 -9.97 16.99 15.27
C PRO A 302 -9.58 18.47 15.12
N THR A 303 -9.54 19.20 16.22
CA THR A 303 -8.93 20.54 16.31
C THR A 303 -7.41 20.45 16.34
N SER A 304 -6.71 21.57 16.14
CA SER A 304 -5.26 21.63 16.27
C SER A 304 -4.77 21.25 17.66
N ASP A 305 -5.52 21.61 18.71
CA ASP A 305 -5.21 21.26 20.10
C ASP A 305 -5.39 19.76 20.33
N GLU A 306 -6.49 19.17 19.87
CA GLU A 306 -6.74 17.72 19.95
C GLU A 306 -5.64 16.92 19.22
N ILE A 307 -5.16 17.40 18.06
CA ILE A 307 -4.03 16.79 17.36
C ILE A 307 -2.75 16.88 18.20
N SER A 308 -2.46 18.07 18.73
CA SER A 308 -1.23 18.32 19.49
C SER A 308 -1.19 17.48 20.77
N ASP A 309 -2.32 17.37 21.47
CA ASP A 309 -2.45 16.55 22.68
C ASP A 309 -2.21 15.08 22.38
N LEU A 310 -2.82 14.54 21.31
CA LEU A 310 -2.60 13.15 20.88
C LEU A 310 -1.14 12.87 20.50
N LEU A 311 -0.48 13.82 19.84
CA LEU A 311 0.94 13.70 19.48
C LEU A 311 1.84 13.75 20.72
N ASN A 312 1.57 14.67 21.65
CA ASN A 312 2.31 14.80 22.91
C ASN A 312 2.15 13.54 23.77
N GLU A 313 0.92 13.03 23.90
CA GLU A 313 0.61 11.80 24.63
C GLU A 313 1.34 10.60 24.00
N ALA A 314 1.32 10.48 22.67
CA ALA A 314 2.03 9.41 21.98
C ALA A 314 3.55 9.51 22.21
N CYS A 315 4.17 10.67 21.97
CA CYS A 315 5.62 10.87 22.13
C CYS A 315 6.09 10.67 23.58
N ALA A 316 5.27 11.01 24.58
CA ALA A 316 5.56 10.79 25.99
C ALA A 316 5.71 9.30 26.37
N GLN A 317 5.26 8.37 25.51
CA GLN A 317 5.42 6.93 25.73
C GLN A 317 6.81 6.42 25.37
N ALA A 318 7.66 7.21 24.70
CA ALA A 318 9.03 6.83 24.37
C ALA A 318 9.88 6.69 25.64
N GLN A 319 10.70 5.64 25.72
CA GLN A 319 11.48 5.29 26.91
C GLN A 319 12.98 5.26 26.69
N LYS A 320 13.42 4.98 25.45
CA LYS A 320 14.83 4.70 25.15
C LYS A 320 15.62 5.93 24.74
N ALA A 321 14.97 6.85 24.04
CA ALA A 321 15.62 8.07 23.55
C ALA A 321 14.62 9.24 23.53
N PRO A 322 15.10 10.50 23.68
CA PRO A 322 14.25 11.67 23.51
C PRO A 322 13.46 11.59 22.20
N LEU A 323 12.15 11.73 22.31
CA LEU A 323 11.25 11.75 21.16
C LEU A 323 10.27 12.90 21.33
N THR A 324 10.26 13.77 20.34
CA THR A 324 9.27 14.82 20.17
C THR A 324 8.86 14.89 18.71
N TRP A 325 7.86 15.70 18.43
CA TRP A 325 7.39 15.97 17.09
C TRP A 325 7.76 17.38 16.63
N GLY A 326 7.96 17.51 15.31
CA GLY A 326 8.29 18.77 14.64
C GLY A 326 7.25 19.11 13.56
N THR A 327 7.39 20.29 12.97
CA THR A 327 6.51 20.79 11.91
C THR A 327 7.18 20.71 10.54
N ARG A 328 6.60 21.34 9.52
CA ARG A 328 7.22 21.49 8.19
C ARG A 328 8.63 22.07 8.23
N ASP A 329 8.94 22.89 9.24
CA ASP A 329 10.26 23.54 9.38
C ASP A 329 11.37 22.51 9.65
N SER A 330 11.01 21.30 10.11
CA SER A 330 11.96 20.20 10.26
C SER A 330 12.55 19.73 8.93
N PHE A 331 11.89 19.95 7.79
CA PHE A 331 12.42 19.52 6.50
C PHE A 331 13.71 20.23 6.08
N THR A 332 13.94 21.47 6.54
CA THR A 332 15.15 22.23 6.21
C THR A 332 16.30 21.99 7.19
N GLN A 333 16.03 21.31 8.31
CA GLN A 333 17.03 21.04 9.33
C GLN A 333 17.92 19.84 8.94
N PRO A 334 19.20 19.85 9.34
CA PRO A 334 20.07 18.69 9.23
C PRO A 334 19.48 17.45 9.90
N ILE A 335 19.63 16.28 9.29
CA ILE A 335 19.16 15.00 9.84
C ILE A 335 19.76 14.75 11.24
N GLU A 336 21.04 15.07 11.43
CA GLU A 336 21.72 14.96 12.72
C GLU A 336 21.06 15.82 13.81
N GLU A 337 20.66 17.05 13.47
CA GLU A 337 20.06 17.99 14.43
C GLU A 337 18.67 17.51 14.88
N LEU A 338 17.88 16.97 13.94
CA LEU A 338 16.59 16.35 14.24
C LEU A 338 16.75 15.16 15.20
N ARG A 339 17.75 14.32 14.99
CA ARG A 339 18.05 13.19 15.89
C ARG A 339 18.51 13.66 17.25
N ARG A 340 19.43 14.62 17.29
CA ARG A 340 20.01 15.19 18.53
C ARG A 340 18.95 15.83 19.42
N THR A 341 18.00 16.54 18.82
CA THR A 341 16.88 17.19 19.53
C THR A 341 15.72 16.23 19.83
N GLY A 342 15.76 15.00 19.29
CA GLY A 342 14.68 14.03 19.42
C GLY A 342 13.48 14.30 18.51
N THR A 343 13.55 15.30 17.62
CA THR A 343 12.50 15.68 16.66
C THR A 343 12.41 14.66 15.52
N ARG A 344 11.93 13.45 15.83
CA ARG A 344 11.95 12.30 14.92
C ARG A 344 10.56 11.91 14.39
N LEU A 345 9.52 12.60 14.85
CA LEU A 345 8.19 12.56 14.25
C LEU A 345 7.88 13.92 13.60
N ILE A 346 8.00 14.02 12.27
CA ILE A 346 7.67 15.26 11.54
C ILE A 346 6.17 15.22 11.20
N VAL A 347 5.41 16.22 11.66
CA VAL A 347 3.98 16.33 11.37
C VAL A 347 3.71 17.54 10.51
N VAL A 348 3.07 17.30 9.37
CA VAL A 348 2.59 18.37 8.48
C VAL A 348 1.09 18.27 8.32
N ILE A 349 0.41 19.41 8.39
CA ILE A 349 -1.05 19.49 8.35
C ILE A 349 -1.43 20.29 7.10
N GLN A 350 -2.24 19.69 6.22
CA GLN A 350 -2.68 20.30 4.95
C GLN A 350 -1.55 20.93 4.13
N ALA A 351 -0.36 20.31 4.12
CA ALA A 351 0.77 20.78 3.32
C ALA A 351 0.45 20.81 1.82
N ASP A 352 1.00 21.82 1.14
CA ASP A 352 0.91 21.96 -0.31
C ASP A 352 1.78 20.90 -0.99
N LYS A 353 1.18 20.17 -1.93
CA LYS A 353 1.85 19.07 -2.63
C LYS A 353 1.92 19.31 -4.13
N TYR A 354 3.10 19.09 -4.70
CA TYR A 354 3.25 18.86 -6.12
C TYR A 354 3.01 17.38 -6.41
N ASP A 355 1.75 17.07 -6.72
CA ASP A 355 1.26 15.72 -6.85
C ASP A 355 1.11 15.31 -8.31
N SER A 356 1.62 14.12 -8.63
CA SER A 356 1.39 13.47 -9.92
C SER A 356 -0.08 13.11 -10.15
N TRP A 357 -0.86 12.92 -9.07
CA TRP A 357 -2.24 12.45 -9.13
C TRP A 357 -3.23 13.45 -9.74
N THR A 358 -4.05 12.96 -10.66
CA THR A 358 -5.28 13.60 -11.12
C THR A 358 -6.36 12.53 -11.29
N ALA A 359 -7.63 12.89 -11.09
CA ALA A 359 -8.75 11.96 -11.21
C ALA A 359 -8.80 11.28 -12.59
N GLU A 360 -8.48 12.02 -13.66
CA GLU A 360 -8.47 11.52 -15.03
C GLU A 360 -7.33 10.51 -15.28
N ALA A 361 -6.09 10.86 -14.91
CA ALA A 361 -4.94 10.00 -15.21
C ALA A 361 -4.91 8.73 -14.35
N TYR A 362 -5.47 8.78 -13.13
CA TYR A 362 -5.38 7.68 -12.17
C TYR A 362 -6.62 6.77 -12.18
N ALA A 363 -7.72 7.16 -12.83
CA ALA A 363 -8.80 6.24 -13.19
C ALA A 363 -8.36 5.33 -14.35
N THR A 364 -7.38 4.46 -14.09
CA THR A 364 -6.70 3.63 -15.10
C THR A 364 -6.50 2.18 -14.63
N LEU A 365 -6.20 1.29 -15.57
CA LEU A 365 -5.73 -0.08 -15.32
C LEU A 365 -4.29 -0.31 -15.82
N THR A 366 -3.65 0.73 -16.36
CA THR A 366 -2.32 0.68 -16.99
C THR A 366 -1.41 1.80 -16.48
N ALA A 367 -0.11 1.62 -16.64
CA ALA A 367 0.89 2.56 -16.14
C ALA A 367 1.04 3.82 -17.02
N ASP A 368 0.65 3.76 -18.30
CA ASP A 368 1.01 4.80 -19.27
C ASP A 368 0.46 6.20 -18.88
N PRO A 369 -0.80 6.36 -18.42
CA PRO A 369 -1.28 7.67 -17.95
C PRO A 369 -0.53 8.19 -16.72
N ILE A 370 -0.12 7.30 -15.81
CA ILE A 370 0.67 7.65 -14.61
C ILE A 370 2.07 8.10 -15.03
N LEU A 371 2.71 7.38 -15.94
CA LEU A 371 4.02 7.75 -16.48
C LEU A 371 3.98 9.09 -17.21
N ALA A 372 2.91 9.38 -17.97
CA ALA A 372 2.73 10.68 -18.61
C ALA A 372 2.66 11.82 -17.58
N ARG A 373 2.04 11.57 -16.40
CA ARG A 373 2.07 12.53 -15.29
C ARG A 373 3.48 12.72 -14.77
N PHE A 374 4.23 11.64 -14.53
CA PHE A 374 5.62 11.73 -14.08
C PHE A 374 6.50 12.51 -15.07
N GLU A 375 6.32 12.29 -16.37
CA GLU A 375 7.06 13.00 -17.43
C GLU A 375 6.73 14.49 -17.50
N SER A 376 5.54 14.88 -17.08
CA SER A 376 5.12 16.29 -17.01
C SER A 376 5.62 17.02 -15.76
N MET A 377 6.17 16.30 -14.78
CA MET A 377 6.66 16.92 -13.55
C MET A 377 8.02 17.58 -13.76
N THR A 378 8.20 18.78 -13.19
CA THR A 378 9.42 19.58 -13.35
C THR A 378 10.02 20.02 -12.02
N THR A 379 11.28 20.46 -12.05
CA THR A 379 11.98 21.01 -10.89
C THR A 379 11.32 22.29 -10.37
N GLU A 380 10.79 23.13 -11.26
CA GLU A 380 10.09 24.38 -10.90
C GLU A 380 8.78 24.08 -10.17
N GLY A 381 8.01 23.08 -10.65
CA GLY A 381 6.79 22.63 -9.98
C GLY A 381 7.07 22.01 -8.61
N GLN A 382 8.18 21.28 -8.47
CA GLN A 382 8.62 20.79 -7.16
C GLN A 382 8.96 21.95 -6.22
N ALA A 383 9.72 22.95 -6.68
CA ALA A 383 10.18 24.07 -5.85
C ALA A 383 9.05 24.93 -5.27
N SER A 384 7.88 24.96 -5.93
CA SER A 384 6.70 25.73 -5.51
C SER A 384 5.83 25.04 -4.46
N SER A 385 6.18 23.82 -4.04
CA SER A 385 5.43 23.03 -3.06
C SER A 385 6.29 22.63 -1.85
N ASP A 386 5.65 22.11 -0.81
CA ASP A 386 6.35 21.53 0.34
C ASP A 386 6.85 20.11 0.05
N LEU A 387 6.03 19.35 -0.68
CA LEU A 387 6.21 17.92 -0.89
C LEU A 387 5.98 17.60 -2.35
N THR A 388 6.76 16.67 -2.89
CA THR A 388 6.53 16.11 -4.22
C THR A 388 6.09 14.67 -4.11
N ILE A 389 4.93 14.33 -4.68
CA ILE A 389 4.33 13.00 -4.55
C ILE A 389 4.25 12.32 -5.91
N LEU A 390 4.98 11.21 -6.05
CA LEU A 390 4.94 10.27 -7.16
C LEU A 390 4.06 9.09 -6.76
N GLN A 391 2.83 9.04 -7.26
CA GLN A 391 1.87 7.97 -6.95
C GLN A 391 1.99 6.84 -7.97
N CYS A 392 2.21 5.62 -7.51
CA CYS A 392 2.44 4.45 -8.35
C CYS A 392 1.19 3.59 -8.53
N GLN A 393 0.20 3.77 -7.66
CA GLN A 393 -1.05 3.04 -7.67
C GLN A 393 -2.07 3.67 -8.61
N ALA A 394 -2.97 2.85 -9.17
CA ALA A 394 -4.13 3.35 -9.90
C ALA A 394 -5.38 3.32 -9.03
N THR A 395 -6.30 4.24 -9.28
CA THR A 395 -7.64 4.25 -8.70
C THR A 395 -8.62 3.55 -9.65
N SER A 396 -8.41 2.24 -9.87
CA SER A 396 -9.19 1.45 -10.83
C SER A 396 -10.69 1.45 -10.54
N GLN A 397 -11.06 1.56 -9.26
CA GLN A 397 -12.44 1.70 -8.78
C GLN A 397 -13.10 3.03 -9.15
N SER A 398 -12.36 4.02 -9.64
CA SER A 398 -12.92 5.26 -10.19
C SER A 398 -13.39 5.09 -11.64
N ILE A 399 -13.04 3.98 -12.31
CA ILE A 399 -13.61 3.63 -13.61
C ILE A 399 -14.99 3.03 -13.36
N LYS A 400 -16.04 3.70 -13.85
CA LYS A 400 -17.44 3.34 -13.58
C LYS A 400 -17.75 1.87 -13.85
N GLU A 401 -17.35 1.36 -15.01
CA GLU A 401 -17.62 -0.02 -15.42
C GLU A 401 -16.89 -1.03 -14.53
N VAL A 402 -15.64 -0.71 -14.14
CA VAL A 402 -14.84 -1.50 -13.20
C VAL A 402 -15.48 -1.50 -11.82
N LEU A 403 -15.96 -0.36 -11.33
CA LEU A 403 -16.66 -0.25 -10.05
C LEU A 403 -17.88 -1.15 -10.01
N VAL A 404 -18.77 -1.03 -11.00
CA VAL A 404 -20.02 -1.81 -11.06
C VAL A 404 -19.71 -3.30 -11.14
N TYR A 405 -18.79 -3.70 -12.02
CA TYR A 405 -18.39 -5.10 -12.15
C TYR A 405 -17.78 -5.65 -10.85
N SER A 406 -16.89 -4.89 -10.21
CA SER A 406 -16.21 -5.29 -8.97
C SER A 406 -17.19 -5.43 -7.81
N VAL A 407 -18.24 -4.59 -7.74
CA VAL A 407 -19.31 -4.72 -6.74
C VAL A 407 -20.09 -6.01 -6.93
N ILE A 408 -20.46 -6.33 -8.17
CA ILE A 408 -21.25 -7.54 -8.49
C ILE A 408 -20.45 -8.81 -8.25
N THR A 409 -19.15 -8.79 -8.56
CA THR A 409 -18.26 -9.97 -8.52
C THR A 409 -17.37 -10.03 -7.28
N ALA A 410 -17.59 -9.15 -6.30
CA ALA A 410 -16.78 -9.06 -5.08
C ALA A 410 -16.72 -10.40 -4.34
N GLU A 411 -15.56 -11.05 -4.32
CA GLU A 411 -15.35 -12.32 -3.66
C GLU A 411 -13.84 -12.65 -3.54
N GLY A 412 -13.42 -13.21 -2.41
CA GLY A 412 -12.06 -13.71 -2.24
C GLY A 412 -10.96 -12.73 -2.66
N ALA A 413 -10.07 -13.18 -3.55
CA ALA A 413 -8.94 -12.42 -4.08
C ALA A 413 -9.25 -11.63 -5.38
N SER A 414 -10.48 -11.15 -5.58
CA SER A 414 -10.90 -10.45 -6.82
C SER A 414 -10.74 -8.92 -6.82
N SER A 415 -9.98 -8.34 -5.88
CA SER A 415 -9.80 -6.88 -5.77
C SER A 415 -9.26 -6.26 -7.06
N CYS A 416 -9.98 -5.27 -7.60
CA CYS A 416 -9.53 -4.52 -8.77
C CYS A 416 -8.24 -3.72 -8.48
N LEU A 417 -8.03 -3.28 -7.24
CA LEU A 417 -6.78 -2.66 -6.79
C LEU A 417 -5.59 -3.62 -6.92
N THR A 418 -5.76 -4.85 -6.44
CA THR A 418 -4.68 -5.86 -6.52
C THR A 418 -4.39 -6.25 -7.98
N SER A 419 -5.37 -6.12 -8.89
CA SER A 419 -5.22 -6.44 -10.31
C SER A 419 -4.24 -5.54 -11.08
N THR A 420 -3.92 -4.36 -10.55
CA THR A 420 -3.02 -3.39 -11.19
C THR A 420 -1.62 -3.41 -10.60
N LYS A 421 -1.46 -3.77 -9.31
CA LYS A 421 -0.22 -3.65 -8.53
C LYS A 421 1.04 -4.13 -9.27
N GLY A 422 1.11 -5.40 -9.65
CA GLY A 422 2.32 -5.96 -10.28
C GLY A 422 2.64 -5.30 -11.64
N ARG A 423 1.61 -4.98 -12.43
CA ARG A 423 1.75 -4.38 -13.76
C ARG A 423 2.18 -2.92 -13.70
N LEU A 424 1.67 -2.15 -12.73
CA LEU A 424 2.06 -0.76 -12.55
C LEU A 424 3.51 -0.67 -12.07
N ASP A 425 3.85 -1.41 -11.01
CA ASP A 425 5.18 -1.37 -10.39
C ASP A 425 6.31 -1.76 -11.34
N MET A 426 6.07 -2.71 -12.25
CA MET A 426 7.02 -3.06 -13.31
C MET A 426 7.40 -1.90 -14.24
N ARG A 427 6.64 -0.81 -14.22
CA ARG A 427 6.81 0.32 -15.14
C ARG A 427 7.08 1.62 -14.37
N THR A 428 6.34 1.89 -13.32
CA THR A 428 6.46 3.12 -12.52
C THR A 428 7.76 3.14 -11.71
N LEU A 429 8.10 2.05 -11.01
CA LEU A 429 9.30 2.01 -10.17
C LEU A 429 10.60 2.09 -10.99
N PRO A 430 10.78 1.35 -12.11
CA PRO A 430 11.94 1.55 -12.98
C PRO A 430 12.08 2.97 -13.52
N TRP A 431 10.96 3.60 -13.92
CA TRP A 431 10.98 4.99 -14.38
C TRP A 431 11.46 5.92 -13.27
N ILE A 432 10.93 5.77 -12.05
CA ILE A 432 11.32 6.60 -10.90
C ILE A 432 12.82 6.43 -10.61
N ARG A 433 13.32 5.19 -10.61
CA ARG A 433 14.75 4.89 -10.42
C ARG A 433 15.65 5.55 -11.46
N ALA A 434 15.19 5.63 -12.71
CA ALA A 434 15.98 6.15 -13.83
C ALA A 434 15.89 7.67 -14.01
N HIS A 435 14.79 8.31 -13.58
CA HIS A 435 14.48 9.68 -14.03
C HIS A 435 14.11 10.66 -12.92
N ALA A 436 13.73 10.20 -11.72
CA ALA A 436 13.18 11.09 -10.70
C ALA A 436 14.20 12.17 -10.28
N LEU A 437 15.45 11.80 -10.01
CA LEU A 437 16.47 12.76 -9.54
C LEU A 437 16.94 13.72 -10.63
N ASP A 438 16.87 13.30 -11.90
CA ASP A 438 17.22 14.17 -13.02
C ASP A 438 16.13 15.20 -13.32
N ARG A 439 14.87 14.90 -12.97
CA ARG A 439 13.73 15.78 -13.25
C ARG A 439 13.31 16.63 -12.06
N LEU A 440 13.48 16.10 -10.84
CA LEU A 440 13.03 16.69 -9.59
C LEU A 440 14.25 17.07 -8.72
N ARG A 441 14.95 18.14 -9.15
CA ARG A 441 16.25 18.53 -8.58
C ARG A 441 16.16 19.50 -7.40
N ALA A 442 15.00 20.08 -7.12
CA ALA A 442 14.87 21.02 -6.03
C ALA A 442 15.03 20.31 -4.68
N GLU A 443 15.47 21.06 -3.65
CA GLU A 443 15.66 20.55 -2.29
C GLU A 443 14.31 20.42 -1.55
N ARG A 444 13.47 19.53 -2.07
CA ARG A 444 12.18 19.12 -1.50
C ARG A 444 12.13 17.62 -1.31
N THR A 445 11.43 17.19 -0.27
CA THR A 445 11.19 15.77 0.00
C THR A 445 10.40 15.18 -1.16
N ILE A 446 10.88 14.06 -1.71
CA ILE A 446 10.14 13.28 -2.69
C ILE A 446 9.48 12.12 -1.96
N VAL A 447 8.22 11.87 -2.25
CA VAL A 447 7.44 10.77 -1.69
C VAL A 447 7.05 9.83 -2.82
N ILE A 448 7.38 8.55 -2.67
CA ILE A 448 6.94 7.48 -3.57
C ILE A 448 5.79 6.76 -2.88
N MET A 449 4.58 6.98 -3.38
CA MET A 449 3.37 6.45 -2.80
C MET A 449 2.87 5.25 -3.59
N ASN A 450 2.42 4.20 -2.89
CA ASN A 450 1.87 3.01 -3.54
C ASN A 450 0.82 2.29 -2.67
N ASP A 451 -0.09 1.58 -3.33
CA ASP A 451 -0.93 0.58 -2.69
C ASP A 451 -0.10 -0.65 -2.34
N PHE A 452 -0.50 -1.35 -1.29
CA PHE A 452 0.12 -2.59 -0.84
C PHE A 452 1.64 -2.46 -0.71
N ILE A 453 2.07 -1.48 0.10
CA ILE A 453 3.48 -1.09 0.22
C ILE A 453 4.36 -2.31 0.46
N ASP A 454 5.49 -2.35 -0.24
CA ASP A 454 6.33 -3.53 -0.35
C ASP A 454 7.82 -3.20 -0.47
N GLY A 455 8.64 -4.25 -0.51
CA GLY A 455 10.09 -4.12 -0.60
C GLY A 455 10.56 -3.33 -1.83
N ALA A 456 9.93 -3.54 -2.99
CA ALA A 456 10.32 -2.87 -4.24
C ALA A 456 10.17 -1.35 -4.14
N THR A 457 9.06 -0.88 -3.56
CA THR A 457 8.79 0.54 -3.36
C THR A 457 9.75 1.13 -2.32
N CYS A 458 9.93 0.44 -1.18
CA CYS A 458 10.83 0.88 -0.12
C CYS A 458 12.28 0.97 -0.58
N ASP A 459 12.82 -0.07 -1.19
CA ASP A 459 14.22 -0.13 -1.65
C ASP A 459 14.49 0.93 -2.73
N THR A 460 13.49 1.22 -3.58
CA THR A 460 13.57 2.34 -4.54
C THR A 460 13.77 3.67 -3.82
N SER A 461 12.99 3.95 -2.77
CA SER A 461 13.12 5.20 -1.99
C SER A 461 14.46 5.30 -1.23
N ILE A 462 14.94 4.18 -0.69
CA ILE A 462 16.22 4.10 0.03
C ILE A 462 17.38 4.36 -0.94
N MET A 463 17.38 3.70 -2.10
CA MET A 463 18.38 3.89 -3.15
C MET A 463 18.47 5.36 -3.59
N LEU A 464 17.32 6.00 -3.84
CA LEU A 464 17.29 7.41 -4.26
C LEU A 464 17.70 8.37 -3.15
N SER A 465 17.37 8.06 -1.89
CA SER A 465 17.85 8.82 -0.73
C SER A 465 19.37 8.80 -0.64
N GLN A 466 19.97 7.62 -0.78
CA GLN A 466 21.43 7.46 -0.76
C GLN A 466 22.09 8.31 -1.86
N GLN A 467 21.53 8.33 -3.06
CA GLN A 467 22.03 9.14 -4.18
C GLN A 467 21.93 10.64 -3.90
N ARG A 468 20.77 11.14 -3.42
CA ARG A 468 20.58 12.58 -3.12
C ARG A 468 21.44 13.10 -1.98
N LEU A 469 21.76 12.24 -1.01
CA LEU A 469 22.63 12.60 0.12
C LEU A 469 24.12 12.62 -0.26
N ALA A 470 24.51 11.86 -1.28
CA ALA A 470 25.89 11.81 -1.80
C ALA A 470 26.23 12.99 -2.72
N MET A 471 25.23 13.66 -3.29
CA MET A 471 25.35 14.94 -4.01
C MET A 471 25.60 16.10 -3.03
#